data_AF-A0A8T0I6R1-F1
#
_entry.id   AF-A0A8T0I6R1-F1
#
_cell.length_a   1.000
_cell.length_b   1.000
_cell.length_c   1.000
_cell.angle_alpha   90.00
_cell.angle_beta   90.00
_cell.angle_gamma   90.00
#
_symmetry.space_group_name_H-M   'P 1'
#
loop_
_entity.id
_entity.type
_entity.pdbx_description
1 polymer ?
#
loop_
_entity_poly.entity_id
_entity_poly.type
_entity_poly.pdbx_seq_one_letter_code
_entity_poly.pdbx_strand_id
1 'polypeptide(L)'
;MARNEEKAQSMLSRFLAAKNDEKKKPKEKRPFLASECRDLADADKWRNQILREIGRKVMDIQNPGLGEHRIRDLNDEINKLIREKGHWEARILELGGPNYAKTAPKVVGDDGKEVDIASGKGMGYKYFGAAKQLPGVKELFELPPEIKKKRNRYEMYKRIDMDYYGFRDDEDGVLENLERDAEKEMRAKAIEEWGRIEAVKAEARKGVKEVVVMRPETDDMFDSDLEDEIDEDEEERRPKKFEFVAHVPLPDEREIERMVVEKKKQELLSKYASEDLVNEELEAKEMLNIHR
;
A
#
# COMPACT_ATOMS: atom_id res chain seq x y z
N MET A 1 -57.08 -19.64 -46.42
CA MET A 1 -56.23 -20.79 -46.03
C MET A 1 -56.48 -21.08 -44.55
N ALA A 2 -56.89 -22.30 -44.19
CA ALA A 2 -57.11 -22.69 -42.80
C ALA A 2 -55.84 -22.51 -41.95
N ARG A 3 -55.99 -22.17 -40.67
CA ARG A 3 -54.86 -22.00 -39.74
C ARG A 3 -54.13 -23.32 -39.55
N ASN A 4 -52.84 -23.27 -39.19
CA ASN A 4 -52.02 -24.49 -39.06
C ASN A 4 -52.59 -25.46 -38.01
N GLU A 5 -53.23 -24.93 -36.97
CA GLU A 5 -53.92 -25.71 -35.94
C GLU A 5 -55.11 -26.51 -36.51
N GLU A 6 -55.92 -25.90 -37.37
CA GLU A 6 -57.06 -26.57 -38.02
C GLU A 6 -56.57 -27.65 -39.00
N LYS A 7 -55.49 -27.38 -39.73
CA LYS A 7 -54.84 -28.37 -40.61
C LYS A 7 -54.26 -29.55 -39.82
N ALA A 8 -53.68 -29.29 -38.65
CA ALA A 8 -53.19 -30.34 -37.75
C ALA A 8 -54.33 -31.16 -37.13
N GLN A 9 -55.50 -30.55 -36.92
CA GLN A 9 -56.69 -31.22 -36.42
C GLN A 9 -57.52 -31.95 -37.49
N SER A 10 -57.17 -31.85 -38.77
CA SER A 10 -57.81 -32.61 -39.84
C SER A 10 -57.80 -34.13 -39.56
N MET A 11 -58.85 -34.83 -39.98
CA MET A 11 -58.98 -36.29 -39.84
C MET A 11 -57.77 -37.04 -40.39
N LEU A 12 -57.24 -36.60 -41.52
CA LEU A 12 -56.06 -37.21 -42.14
C LEU A 12 -54.80 -36.97 -41.28
N SER A 13 -54.61 -35.76 -40.77
CA SER A 13 -53.48 -35.41 -39.91
C SER A 13 -53.51 -36.19 -38.59
N ARG A 14 -54.69 -36.34 -37.98
CA ARG A 14 -54.89 -37.18 -36.79
C ARG A 14 -54.62 -38.66 -37.09
N PHE A 15 -55.08 -39.17 -38.23
CA PHE A 15 -54.82 -40.55 -38.65
C PHE A 15 -53.34 -40.82 -38.90
N LEU A 16 -52.64 -39.91 -39.59
CA LEU A 16 -51.19 -40.01 -39.80
C LEU A 16 -50.43 -39.93 -38.48
N ALA A 17 -50.85 -39.08 -37.54
CA ALA A 17 -50.27 -39.02 -36.20
C ALA A 17 -50.46 -40.34 -35.45
N ALA A 18 -51.68 -40.89 -35.42
CA ALA A 18 -51.97 -42.18 -34.79
C ALA A 18 -51.14 -43.33 -35.39
N LYS A 19 -51.06 -43.41 -36.74
CA LYS A 19 -50.24 -44.42 -37.43
C LYS A 19 -48.75 -44.27 -37.15
N ASN A 20 -48.28 -43.03 -37.01
CA ASN A 20 -46.89 -42.76 -36.62
C ASN A 20 -46.62 -43.08 -35.16
N ASP A 21 -47.60 -42.91 -34.28
CA ASP A 21 -47.52 -43.26 -32.87
C ASP A 21 -47.56 -44.78 -32.67
N GLU A 22 -48.32 -45.53 -33.48
CA GLU A 22 -48.26 -47.01 -33.50
C GLU A 22 -46.89 -47.55 -33.91
N LYS A 23 -46.20 -46.86 -34.84
CA LYS A 23 -44.83 -47.22 -35.22
C LYS A 23 -43.79 -46.88 -34.16
N LYS A 24 -44.10 -45.93 -33.27
CA LYS A 24 -43.21 -45.56 -32.17
C LYS A 24 -43.46 -46.48 -30.99
N LYS A 25 -42.38 -46.90 -30.32
CA LYS A 25 -42.53 -47.53 -29.02
C LYS A 25 -43.27 -46.56 -28.08
N PRO A 26 -44.13 -47.07 -27.17
CA PRO A 26 -44.78 -46.23 -26.18
C PRO A 26 -43.73 -45.40 -25.44
N LYS A 27 -44.10 -44.18 -25.05
CA LYS A 27 -43.21 -43.31 -24.26
C LYS A 27 -42.94 -43.99 -22.92
N GLU A 28 -41.81 -44.67 -22.83
CA GLU A 28 -41.34 -45.29 -21.61
C GLU A 28 -41.18 -44.19 -20.55
N LYS A 29 -41.74 -44.43 -19.37
CA LYS A 29 -41.51 -43.56 -18.21
C LYS A 29 -40.26 -44.02 -17.51
N ARG A 30 -39.48 -43.06 -17.01
CA ARG A 30 -38.34 -43.39 -16.17
C ARG A 30 -38.80 -44.17 -14.94
N PRO A 31 -38.08 -45.23 -14.54
CA PRO A 31 -38.31 -45.89 -13.26
C PRO A 31 -38.18 -44.91 -12.09
N PHE A 32 -38.89 -45.16 -10.99
CA PHE A 32 -38.79 -44.31 -9.79
C PHE A 32 -37.47 -44.55 -9.06
N LEU A 33 -37.03 -45.81 -8.98
CA LEU A 33 -35.77 -46.19 -8.36
C LEU A 33 -34.71 -46.46 -9.43
N ALA A 34 -33.57 -45.77 -9.35
CA ALA A 34 -32.46 -45.99 -10.27
C ALA A 34 -31.90 -47.43 -10.18
N SER A 35 -31.99 -48.05 -8.99
CA SER A 35 -31.51 -49.42 -8.73
C SER A 35 -32.23 -50.50 -9.54
N GLU A 36 -33.45 -50.24 -10.04
CA GLU A 36 -34.19 -51.18 -10.89
C GLU A 36 -33.56 -51.31 -12.28
N CYS A 37 -32.85 -50.27 -12.74
CA CYS A 37 -32.17 -50.29 -14.03
C CYS A 37 -30.90 -51.14 -13.95
N ARG A 38 -30.80 -52.15 -14.81
CA ARG A 38 -29.62 -53.04 -14.93
C ARG A 38 -28.78 -52.77 -16.17
N ASP A 39 -29.34 -52.04 -17.14
CA ASP A 39 -28.65 -51.70 -18.37
C ASP A 39 -28.03 -50.29 -18.29
N LEU A 40 -26.82 -50.17 -18.83
CA LEU A 40 -26.06 -48.92 -18.81
C LEU A 40 -26.60 -47.91 -19.82
N ALA A 41 -27.02 -48.36 -21.01
CA ALA A 41 -27.53 -47.48 -22.05
C ALA A 41 -28.88 -46.87 -21.64
N ASP A 42 -29.75 -47.64 -21.01
CA ASP A 42 -31.00 -47.14 -20.43
C ASP A 42 -30.75 -46.14 -19.28
N ALA A 43 -29.77 -46.40 -18.41
CA ALA A 43 -29.42 -45.48 -17.33
C ALA A 43 -28.93 -44.12 -17.88
N ASP A 44 -28.08 -44.12 -18.90
CA ASP A 44 -27.63 -42.91 -19.59
C ASP A 44 -28.78 -42.17 -20.30
N LYS A 45 -29.72 -42.92 -20.91
CA LYS A 45 -30.94 -42.36 -21.52
C LYS A 45 -31.78 -41.60 -20.49
N TRP A 46 -32.01 -42.20 -19.31
CA TRP A 46 -32.78 -41.57 -18.23
C TRP A 46 -32.07 -40.36 -17.63
N ARG A 47 -30.74 -40.43 -17.44
CA ARG A 47 -29.92 -39.28 -17.03
C ARG A 47 -30.07 -38.11 -18.00
N ASN A 48 -29.97 -38.38 -19.30
CA ASN A 48 -30.11 -37.36 -20.34
C ASN A 48 -31.52 -36.78 -20.41
N GLN A 49 -32.55 -37.59 -20.16
CA GLN A 49 -33.91 -37.09 -20.04
C GLN A 49 -34.05 -36.11 -18.87
N ILE A 50 -33.50 -36.44 -17.70
CA ILE A 50 -33.52 -35.55 -16.52
C ILE A 50 -32.78 -34.24 -16.83
N LEU A 51 -31.62 -34.30 -17.50
CA LEU A 51 -30.89 -33.11 -17.93
C LEU A 51 -31.73 -32.20 -18.85
N ARG A 52 -32.50 -32.77 -19.78
CA ARG A 52 -33.40 -32.00 -20.66
C ARG A 52 -34.57 -31.39 -19.89
N GLU A 53 -35.10 -32.10 -18.91
CA GLU A 53 -36.16 -31.59 -18.02
C GLU A 53 -35.65 -30.43 -17.15
N ILE A 54 -34.45 -30.57 -16.57
CA ILE A 54 -33.77 -29.50 -15.85
C ILE A 54 -33.56 -28.31 -16.78
N GLY A 55 -33.01 -28.51 -17.98
CA GLY A 55 -32.74 -27.44 -18.93
C GLY A 55 -33.99 -26.63 -19.29
N ARG A 56 -35.14 -27.28 -19.51
CA ARG A 56 -36.41 -26.57 -19.74
C ARG A 56 -36.84 -25.73 -18.54
N LYS A 57 -36.81 -26.29 -17.33
CA LYS A 57 -37.20 -25.56 -16.12
C LYS A 57 -36.22 -24.45 -15.76
N VAL A 58 -34.93 -24.62 -16.03
CA VAL A 58 -33.93 -23.56 -15.84
C VAL A 58 -34.25 -22.38 -16.76
N MET A 59 -34.61 -22.64 -18.04
CA MET A 59 -35.06 -21.58 -18.95
C MET A 59 -36.32 -20.88 -18.45
N ASP A 60 -37.28 -21.64 -17.89
CA ASP A 60 -38.50 -21.04 -17.32
C ASP A 60 -38.21 -20.16 -16.09
N ILE A 61 -37.31 -20.60 -15.19
CA ILE A 61 -36.91 -19.82 -13.99
C ILE A 61 -36.10 -18.58 -14.34
N GLN A 62 -35.41 -18.55 -15.47
CA GLN A 62 -34.68 -17.35 -15.88
C GLN A 62 -35.62 -16.17 -16.16
N ASN A 63 -36.91 -16.39 -16.40
CA ASN A 63 -37.89 -15.32 -16.56
C ASN A 63 -38.28 -14.72 -15.19
N PRO A 64 -37.87 -13.47 -14.87
CA PRO A 64 -38.19 -12.83 -13.60
C PRO A 64 -39.66 -12.40 -13.48
N GLY A 65 -40.39 -12.34 -14.60
CA GLY A 65 -41.80 -11.99 -14.63
C GLY A 65 -42.72 -13.16 -14.25
N LEU A 66 -42.17 -14.35 -14.04
CA LEU A 66 -42.92 -15.47 -13.51
C LEU A 66 -43.17 -15.19 -12.02
N GLY A 67 -44.42 -15.23 -11.55
CA GLY A 67 -44.74 -14.88 -10.16
C GLY A 67 -43.89 -15.65 -9.15
N GLU A 68 -43.57 -15.02 -8.01
CA GLU A 68 -42.64 -15.54 -7.00
C GLU A 68 -42.94 -16.99 -6.57
N HIS A 69 -44.21 -17.32 -6.31
CA HIS A 69 -44.61 -18.69 -5.93
C HIS A 69 -44.23 -19.72 -7.01
N ARG A 70 -44.45 -19.38 -8.28
CA ARG A 70 -44.13 -20.27 -9.40
C ARG A 70 -42.62 -20.46 -9.52
N ILE A 71 -41.83 -19.41 -9.27
CA ILE A 71 -40.37 -19.50 -9.24
C ILE A 71 -39.92 -20.44 -8.11
N ARG A 72 -40.52 -20.35 -6.92
CA ARG A 72 -40.22 -21.25 -5.79
C ARG A 72 -40.51 -22.71 -6.14
N ASP A 73 -41.71 -22.99 -6.67
CA ASP A 73 -42.11 -24.35 -7.08
C ASP A 73 -41.15 -24.92 -8.15
N LEU A 74 -40.82 -24.12 -9.17
CA LEU A 74 -39.87 -24.55 -10.20
C LEU A 74 -38.48 -24.81 -9.62
N ASN A 75 -38.03 -24.01 -8.66
CA ASN A 75 -36.74 -24.19 -8.01
C ASN A 75 -36.71 -25.50 -7.19
N ASP A 76 -37.79 -25.81 -6.47
CA ASP A 76 -37.96 -27.09 -5.76
C ASP A 76 -37.96 -28.27 -6.73
N GLU A 77 -38.70 -28.14 -7.83
CA GLU A 77 -38.76 -29.16 -8.88
C GLU A 77 -37.38 -29.40 -9.52
N ILE A 78 -36.58 -28.36 -9.77
CA ILE A 78 -35.21 -28.51 -10.28
C ILE A 78 -34.32 -29.18 -9.25
N ASN A 79 -34.38 -28.78 -7.98
CA ASN A 79 -33.60 -29.41 -6.92
C ASN A 79 -33.95 -30.90 -6.77
N LYS A 80 -35.23 -31.27 -6.91
CA LYS A 80 -35.67 -32.66 -6.95
C LYS A 80 -35.04 -33.41 -8.13
N LEU A 81 -35.07 -32.84 -9.33
CA LEU A 81 -34.46 -33.45 -10.52
C LEU A 81 -32.94 -33.58 -10.41
N ILE A 82 -32.25 -32.65 -9.75
CA ILE A 82 -30.80 -32.73 -9.52
C ILE A 82 -30.45 -33.87 -8.56
N ARG A 83 -31.27 -34.10 -7.53
CA ARG A 83 -31.11 -35.27 -6.64
C ARG A 83 -31.35 -36.57 -7.40
N GLU A 84 -32.44 -36.64 -8.18
CA GLU A 84 -32.72 -37.77 -9.07
C GLU A 84 -31.55 -38.04 -10.03
N LYS A 85 -31.02 -37.00 -10.68
CA LYS A 85 -29.81 -37.09 -11.52
C LYS A 85 -28.63 -37.69 -10.75
N GLY A 86 -28.39 -37.25 -9.51
CA GLY A 86 -27.34 -37.80 -8.66
C GLY A 86 -27.48 -39.31 -8.41
N HIS A 87 -28.71 -39.79 -8.17
CA HIS A 87 -28.99 -41.23 -8.03
C HIS A 87 -28.71 -42.00 -9.33
N TRP A 88 -29.11 -41.46 -10.48
CA TRP A 88 -28.81 -42.06 -11.78
C TRP A 88 -27.31 -42.06 -12.10
N GLU A 89 -26.59 -40.99 -11.75
CA GLU A 89 -25.12 -40.93 -11.93
C GLU A 89 -24.38 -41.92 -11.02
N ALA A 90 -24.83 -42.10 -9.78
CA ALA A 90 -24.32 -43.14 -8.89
C ALA A 90 -24.60 -44.53 -9.46
N ARG A 91 -25.81 -44.77 -9.99
CA ARG A 91 -26.15 -46.05 -10.62
C ARG A 91 -25.31 -46.35 -11.86
N ILE A 92 -25.07 -45.36 -12.70
CA ILE A 92 -24.21 -45.54 -13.88
C ILE A 92 -22.78 -45.90 -13.44
N LEU A 93 -22.29 -45.27 -12.37
CA LEU A 93 -20.99 -45.61 -11.80
C LEU A 93 -20.96 -47.06 -11.25
N GLU A 94 -22.00 -47.51 -10.55
CA GLU A 94 -22.14 -48.90 -10.08
C GLU A 94 -22.17 -49.93 -11.21
N LEU A 95 -22.80 -49.58 -12.34
CA LEU A 95 -22.84 -50.42 -13.55
C LEU A 95 -21.52 -50.41 -14.35
N GLY A 96 -20.48 -49.72 -13.87
CA GLY A 96 -19.18 -49.63 -14.53
C GLY A 96 -19.07 -48.55 -15.61
N GLY A 97 -19.99 -47.58 -15.61
CA GLY A 97 -20.00 -46.46 -16.55
C GLY A 97 -19.13 -45.26 -16.16
N PRO A 98 -19.13 -44.21 -17.00
CA PRO A 98 -18.35 -43.00 -16.76
C PRO A 98 -18.75 -42.26 -15.46
N ASN A 99 -17.76 -41.72 -14.75
CA ASN A 99 -18.01 -40.93 -13.55
C ASN A 99 -18.40 -39.48 -13.88
N TYR A 100 -19.70 -39.27 -14.14
CA TYR A 100 -20.24 -37.96 -14.47
C TYR A 100 -20.16 -36.93 -13.35
N ALA A 101 -20.04 -37.34 -12.08
CA ALA A 101 -19.93 -36.41 -10.97
C ALA A 101 -18.58 -35.67 -10.98
N LYS A 102 -17.51 -36.31 -11.47
CA LYS A 102 -16.18 -35.70 -11.62
C LYS A 102 -16.06 -34.85 -12.89
N THR A 103 -16.73 -35.25 -13.97
CA THR A 103 -16.66 -34.55 -15.26
C THR A 103 -17.65 -33.40 -15.37
N ALA A 104 -18.60 -33.27 -14.44
CA ALA A 104 -19.58 -32.20 -14.47
C ALA A 104 -18.88 -30.83 -14.31
N PRO A 105 -19.16 -29.84 -15.18
CA PRO A 105 -18.63 -28.50 -15.00
C PRO A 105 -19.13 -27.95 -13.67
N LYS A 106 -18.19 -27.46 -12.86
CA LYS A 106 -18.54 -26.75 -11.63
C LYS A 106 -19.40 -25.54 -11.99
N VAL A 107 -20.50 -25.36 -11.27
CA VAL A 107 -21.44 -24.26 -11.55
C VAL A 107 -20.79 -22.96 -11.09
N VAL A 108 -20.18 -22.24 -12.03
CA VAL A 108 -19.68 -20.88 -11.82
C VAL A 108 -20.89 -19.94 -11.85
N GLY A 109 -20.99 -19.06 -10.86
CA GLY A 109 -22.07 -18.08 -10.79
C GLY A 109 -21.94 -17.00 -11.86
N ASP A 110 -23.02 -16.24 -12.04
CA ASP A 110 -23.06 -15.05 -12.92
C ASP A 110 -22.03 -13.99 -12.48
N ASP A 111 -21.70 -13.96 -11.18
CA ASP A 111 -20.71 -13.05 -10.59
C ASP A 111 -19.24 -13.50 -10.79
N GLY A 112 -19.00 -14.56 -11.55
CA GLY A 112 -17.66 -15.12 -11.79
C GLY A 112 -16.98 -15.74 -10.56
N LYS A 113 -17.58 -15.59 -9.37
CA LYS A 113 -17.20 -16.32 -8.17
C LYS A 113 -17.73 -17.75 -8.27
N GLU A 114 -16.85 -18.72 -8.00
CA GLU A 114 -17.28 -20.10 -7.74
C GLU A 114 -18.33 -20.00 -6.65
N VAL A 115 -19.54 -20.51 -6.92
CA VAL A 115 -20.62 -20.50 -5.91
C VAL A 115 -20.18 -21.50 -4.86
N ASP A 116 -19.37 -21.03 -3.91
CA ASP A 116 -19.13 -21.70 -2.66
C ASP A 116 -20.49 -21.85 -2.04
N ILE A 117 -20.99 -23.07 -2.13
CA ILE A 117 -22.27 -23.53 -1.62
C ILE A 117 -22.40 -22.94 -0.21
N ALA A 118 -23.20 -21.89 -0.05
CA ALA A 118 -23.37 -21.12 1.19
C ALA A 118 -24.07 -21.94 2.30
N SER A 119 -23.99 -23.26 2.23
CA SER A 119 -24.31 -24.20 3.29
C SER A 119 -23.30 -25.32 3.18
N GLY A 120 -22.34 -25.27 4.10
CA GLY A 120 -21.17 -26.13 4.10
C GLY A 120 -21.48 -27.60 3.88
N LYS A 121 -20.51 -28.28 3.25
CA LYS A 121 -20.29 -29.73 3.40
C LYS A 121 -21.55 -30.58 3.19
N GLY A 122 -22.21 -30.37 2.07
CA GLY A 122 -23.32 -31.19 1.58
C GLY A 122 -23.87 -30.58 0.29
N MET A 123 -24.51 -31.39 -0.55
CA MET A 123 -25.23 -30.89 -1.72
C MET A 123 -26.48 -30.12 -1.24
N GLY A 124 -26.26 -28.89 -0.77
CA GLY A 124 -27.28 -28.00 -0.24
C GLY A 124 -28.33 -27.63 -1.29
N TYR A 125 -29.45 -27.09 -0.81
CA TYR A 125 -30.50 -26.56 -1.67
C TYR A 125 -29.94 -25.43 -2.56
N LYS A 126 -30.22 -25.46 -3.87
CA LYS A 126 -29.66 -24.52 -4.84
C LYS A 126 -30.74 -23.56 -5.35
N TYR A 127 -30.36 -22.32 -5.60
CA TYR A 127 -31.22 -21.31 -6.20
C TYR A 127 -30.72 -20.99 -7.61
N PHE A 128 -31.59 -21.11 -8.61
CA PHE A 128 -31.28 -20.89 -10.03
C PHE A 128 -31.91 -19.59 -10.54
N GLY A 129 -31.24 -18.87 -11.45
CA GLY A 129 -31.82 -17.73 -12.17
C GLY A 129 -32.55 -16.72 -11.27
N ALA A 130 -33.81 -16.42 -11.60
CA ALA A 130 -34.64 -15.48 -10.85
C ALA A 130 -34.94 -15.95 -9.41
N ALA A 131 -34.80 -17.24 -9.09
CA ALA A 131 -34.97 -17.73 -7.72
C ALA A 131 -33.94 -17.14 -6.75
N LYS A 132 -32.78 -16.66 -7.24
CA LYS A 132 -31.79 -15.94 -6.43
C LYS A 132 -32.24 -14.54 -6.02
N GLN A 133 -33.14 -13.94 -6.81
CA GLN A 133 -33.65 -12.58 -6.58
C GLN A 133 -34.89 -12.56 -5.67
N LEU A 134 -35.35 -13.73 -5.21
CA LEU A 134 -36.48 -13.81 -4.29
C LEU A 134 -36.16 -13.09 -2.97
N PRO A 135 -37.15 -12.39 -2.38
CA PRO A 135 -37.01 -11.81 -1.04
C PRO A 135 -36.53 -12.86 -0.02
N GLY A 136 -35.56 -12.50 0.83
CA GLY A 136 -34.91 -13.40 1.80
C GLY A 136 -33.85 -14.34 1.23
N VAL A 137 -33.96 -14.80 -0.03
CA VAL A 137 -32.88 -15.54 -0.71
C VAL A 137 -31.80 -14.58 -1.21
N LYS A 138 -32.24 -13.45 -1.76
CA LYS A 138 -31.37 -12.38 -2.24
C LYS A 138 -30.39 -11.90 -1.17
N GLU A 139 -30.87 -11.75 0.07
CA GLU A 139 -30.06 -11.36 1.23
C GLU A 139 -28.98 -12.39 1.58
N LEU A 140 -29.18 -13.68 1.26
CA LEU A 140 -28.17 -14.73 1.47
C LEU A 140 -27.04 -14.67 0.45
N PHE A 141 -27.31 -14.15 -0.75
CA PHE A 141 -26.33 -14.03 -1.83
C PHE A 141 -25.68 -12.64 -1.90
N GLU A 142 -26.36 -11.61 -1.42
CA GLU A 142 -25.79 -10.28 -1.24
C GLU A 142 -24.78 -10.33 -0.10
N LEU A 143 -23.53 -10.61 -0.47
CA LEU A 143 -22.42 -10.52 0.46
C LEU A 143 -22.42 -9.09 1.04
N PRO A 144 -22.34 -8.91 2.38
CA PRO A 144 -22.22 -7.58 2.95
C PRO A 144 -21.05 -6.88 2.27
N PRO A 145 -21.23 -5.61 1.84
CA PRO A 145 -20.20 -4.90 1.12
C PRO A 145 -18.91 -4.97 1.93
N GLU A 146 -17.80 -5.31 1.27
CA GLU A 146 -16.50 -5.36 1.93
C GLU A 146 -16.25 -3.98 2.56
N ILE A 147 -16.45 -3.89 3.87
CA ILE A 147 -16.17 -2.68 4.62
C ILE A 147 -14.65 -2.53 4.51
N LYS A 148 -14.21 -1.63 3.62
CA LYS A 148 -12.80 -1.27 3.50
C LYS A 148 -12.34 -0.88 4.91
N LYS A 149 -11.60 -1.79 5.55
CA LYS A 149 -11.09 -1.55 6.90
C LYS A 149 -10.29 -0.26 6.81
N LYS A 150 -10.69 0.74 7.60
CA LYS A 150 -9.89 1.96 7.71
C LYS A 150 -8.49 1.53 8.15
N ARG A 151 -7.46 2.13 7.54
CA ARG A 151 -6.07 1.81 7.85
C ARG A 151 -5.87 1.91 9.36
N ASN A 152 -5.36 0.85 9.97
CA ASN A 152 -5.07 0.88 11.40
C ASN A 152 -3.91 1.86 11.65
N ARG A 153 -3.82 2.43 12.85
CA ARG A 153 -2.72 3.31 13.26
C ARG A 153 -1.36 2.64 13.02
N TYR A 154 -1.26 1.34 13.28
CA TYR A 154 -0.08 0.53 12.97
C TYR A 154 0.27 0.49 11.47
N GLU A 155 -0.72 0.35 10.58
CA GLU A 155 -0.50 0.34 9.11
C GLU A 155 -0.19 1.72 8.53
N MET A 156 -0.60 2.78 9.25
CA MET A 156 -0.17 4.15 8.97
C MET A 156 1.28 4.34 9.39
N TYR A 157 1.63 4.01 10.64
CA TYR A 157 3.00 4.11 11.15
C TYR A 157 4.00 3.23 10.40
N LYS A 158 3.57 2.06 9.89
CA LYS A 158 4.43 1.19 9.08
C LYS A 158 4.90 1.82 7.76
N ARG A 159 4.23 2.87 7.28
CA ARG A 159 4.61 3.63 6.08
C ARG A 159 5.23 4.99 6.39
N ILE A 160 5.37 5.31 7.67
CA ILE A 160 6.12 6.48 8.09
C ILE A 160 7.57 6.02 8.12
N ASP A 161 8.27 6.29 7.02
CA ASP A 161 9.67 5.94 6.86
C ASP A 161 10.57 7.06 7.38
N MET A 162 11.88 6.81 7.44
CA MET A 162 12.89 7.78 7.88
C MET A 162 12.82 9.10 7.11
N ASP A 163 12.41 9.03 5.85
CA ASP A 163 12.21 10.16 4.94
C ASP A 163 11.09 11.11 5.45
N TYR A 164 10.06 10.61 6.15
CA TYR A 164 9.02 11.47 6.74
C TYR A 164 9.57 12.41 7.82
N TYR A 165 10.65 11.98 8.48
CA TYR A 165 11.35 12.77 9.49
C TYR A 165 12.52 13.58 8.92
N GLY A 166 12.70 13.59 7.59
CA GLY A 166 13.70 14.41 6.90
C GLY A 166 15.16 13.97 7.11
N PHE A 167 15.40 12.75 7.61
CA PHE A 167 16.77 12.26 7.85
C PHE A 167 17.59 12.06 6.56
N ARG A 168 16.97 12.13 5.38
CA ARG A 168 17.65 12.03 4.08
C ARG A 168 17.51 13.30 3.22
N ASP A 169 16.91 14.36 3.73
CA ASP A 169 16.70 15.60 2.96
C ASP A 169 18.05 16.28 2.61
N ASP A 170 19.08 16.08 3.44
CA ASP A 170 20.43 16.58 3.20
C ASP A 170 21.17 15.80 2.08
N GLU A 171 20.74 14.57 1.78
CA GLU A 171 21.36 13.70 0.76
C GLU A 171 20.83 13.96 -0.67
N ASP A 172 19.82 14.82 -0.83
CA ASP A 172 19.23 15.17 -2.14
C ASP A 172 20.17 16.03 -3.03
N GLY A 173 21.33 16.45 -2.51
CA GLY A 173 22.34 17.24 -3.23
C GLY A 173 21.91 18.68 -3.53
N VAL A 174 20.72 19.09 -3.10
CA VAL A 174 20.24 20.48 -3.20
C VAL A 174 21.08 21.40 -2.31
N LEU A 175 21.42 20.94 -1.11
CA LEU A 175 22.20 21.69 -0.14
C LEU A 175 23.62 22.01 -0.66
N GLU A 176 24.31 21.02 -1.23
CA GLU A 176 25.66 21.19 -1.79
C GLU A 176 25.74 22.29 -2.86
N ASN A 177 24.72 22.40 -3.71
CA ASN A 177 24.68 23.42 -4.76
C ASN A 177 24.55 24.84 -4.17
N LEU A 178 23.71 25.00 -3.15
CA LEU A 178 23.51 26.27 -2.45
C LEU A 178 24.75 26.67 -1.64
N GLU A 179 25.37 25.71 -0.95
CA GLU A 179 26.59 25.93 -0.19
C GLU A 179 27.74 26.36 -1.09
N ARG A 180 27.91 25.71 -2.25
CA ARG A 180 28.97 26.07 -3.21
C ARG A 180 28.87 27.50 -3.71
N ASP A 181 27.66 27.99 -3.96
CA ASP A 181 27.47 29.37 -4.44
C ASP A 181 27.68 30.38 -3.31
N ALA A 182 27.21 30.08 -2.09
CA ALA A 182 27.49 30.90 -0.91
C ALA A 182 29.00 30.92 -0.57
N GLU A 183 29.69 29.79 -0.70
CA GLU A 183 31.12 29.66 -0.44
C GLU A 183 31.94 30.53 -1.39
N LYS A 184 31.59 30.56 -2.68
CA LYS A 184 32.25 31.43 -3.67
C LYS A 184 32.13 32.91 -3.28
N GLU A 185 30.95 33.35 -2.86
CA GLU A 185 30.76 34.73 -2.41
C GLU A 185 31.58 35.06 -1.17
N MET A 186 31.62 34.14 -0.19
CA MET A 186 32.41 34.31 1.03
C MET A 186 33.91 34.33 0.74
N ARG A 187 34.39 33.44 -0.12
CA ARG A 187 35.79 33.42 -0.60
C ARG A 187 36.15 34.72 -1.32
N ALA A 188 35.28 35.22 -2.20
CA ALA A 188 35.52 36.47 -2.91
C ALA A 188 35.66 37.67 -1.94
N LYS A 189 34.78 37.77 -0.94
CA LYS A 189 34.86 38.80 0.11
C LYS A 189 36.16 38.68 0.91
N ALA A 190 36.53 37.47 1.32
CA ALA A 190 37.77 37.23 2.07
C ALA A 190 39.03 37.60 1.26
N ILE A 191 39.06 37.29 -0.06
CA ILE A 191 40.15 37.68 -0.95
C ILE A 191 40.22 39.20 -1.10
N GLU A 192 39.06 39.87 -1.23
CA GLU A 192 39.02 41.34 -1.32
C GLU A 192 39.54 42.00 -0.04
N GLU A 193 39.12 41.52 1.13
CA GLU A 193 39.63 41.99 2.41
C GLU A 193 41.13 41.74 2.58
N TRP A 194 41.61 40.56 2.21
CA TRP A 194 43.03 40.24 2.21
C TRP A 194 43.83 41.16 1.29
N GLY A 195 43.33 41.41 0.07
CA GLY A 195 43.95 42.34 -0.88
C GLY A 195 43.99 43.78 -0.38
N ARG A 196 42.93 44.24 0.34
CA ARG A 196 42.93 45.56 1.00
C ARG A 196 44.00 45.63 2.10
N ILE A 197 44.11 44.60 2.92
CA ILE A 197 45.14 44.51 3.97
C ILE A 197 46.54 44.48 3.36
N GLU A 198 46.75 43.72 2.28
CA GLU A 198 48.02 43.70 1.56
C GLU A 198 48.38 45.05 0.94
N ALA A 199 47.41 45.76 0.34
CA ALA A 199 47.65 47.09 -0.21
C ALA A 199 48.06 48.10 0.87
N VAL A 200 47.39 48.09 2.02
CA VAL A 200 47.77 48.92 3.18
C VAL A 200 49.17 48.55 3.69
N LYS A 201 49.49 47.25 3.73
CA LYS A 201 50.83 46.76 4.12
C LYS A 201 51.91 47.12 3.10
N ALA A 202 51.60 47.14 1.81
CA ALA A 202 52.51 47.53 0.73
C ALA A 202 52.75 49.05 0.70
N GLU A 203 51.72 49.85 0.96
CA GLU A 203 51.83 51.31 1.07
C GLU A 203 52.64 51.70 2.32
N ALA A 204 52.42 51.01 3.44
CA ALA A 204 53.27 51.13 4.64
C ALA A 204 54.73 50.71 4.37
N ARG A 205 54.97 49.69 3.53
CA ARG A 205 56.33 49.31 3.08
C ARG A 205 56.98 50.34 2.14
N LYS A 206 56.20 51.05 1.33
CA LYS A 206 56.71 52.07 0.38
C LYS A 206 57.14 53.37 1.07
N GLY A 207 56.64 53.62 2.29
CA GLY A 207 57.03 54.75 3.13
C GLY A 207 58.32 54.57 3.94
N VAL A 208 58.89 53.36 3.99
CA VAL A 208 60.12 53.07 4.73
C VAL A 208 61.28 52.90 3.74
N LYS A 209 62.11 53.94 3.61
CA LYS A 209 63.44 53.81 3.02
C LYS A 209 64.32 53.01 3.97
N GLU A 210 64.75 51.85 3.49
CA GLU A 210 65.90 51.07 3.95
C GLU A 210 65.83 50.54 5.40
N VAL A 211 65.11 49.43 5.58
CA VAL A 211 65.49 48.41 6.57
C VAL A 211 65.42 47.07 5.86
N VAL A 212 66.54 46.34 5.89
CA VAL A 212 66.67 44.97 5.37
C VAL A 212 65.66 44.10 6.10
N VAL A 213 64.52 43.84 5.46
CA VAL A 213 63.58 42.82 5.93
C VAL A 213 64.04 41.51 5.31
N MET A 214 64.71 40.72 6.12
CA MET A 214 64.98 39.32 5.83
C MET A 214 63.64 38.61 5.59
N ARG A 215 63.36 38.35 4.31
CA ARG A 215 62.25 37.52 3.85
C ARG A 215 62.57 36.10 4.36
N PRO A 216 61.73 35.46 5.19
CA PRO A 216 61.82 34.03 5.31
C PRO A 216 61.36 33.49 3.95
N GLU A 217 62.31 32.96 3.19
CA GLU A 217 62.00 32.06 2.08
C GLU A 217 61.32 30.85 2.70
N THR A 218 59.98 30.87 2.72
CA THR A 218 59.21 29.64 2.74
C THR A 218 58.84 29.41 1.30
N ASP A 219 59.58 28.47 0.71
CA ASP A 219 59.43 27.97 -0.65
C ASP A 219 57.97 27.91 -1.11
N ASP A 220 57.77 28.42 -2.31
CA ASP A 220 56.70 28.04 -3.21
C ASP A 220 56.78 26.52 -3.45
N MET A 221 56.09 25.73 -2.62
CA MET A 221 55.82 24.31 -2.85
C MET A 221 54.47 23.95 -2.21
N PHE A 222 53.39 24.34 -2.88
CA PHE A 222 52.21 23.48 -2.88
C PHE A 222 51.91 23.14 -4.33
N ASP A 223 52.72 22.20 -4.77
CA ASP A 223 52.69 21.54 -6.07
C ASP A 223 51.31 20.88 -6.23
N SER A 224 50.62 21.28 -7.28
CA SER A 224 49.54 20.50 -7.87
C SER A 224 50.21 19.33 -8.58
N ASP A 225 50.06 18.14 -8.02
CA ASP A 225 50.15 16.82 -8.68
C ASP A 225 50.92 15.83 -7.78
N LEU A 226 50.17 15.10 -6.96
CA LEU A 226 50.57 13.75 -6.57
C LEU A 226 49.35 12.86 -6.69
N GLU A 227 49.28 12.22 -7.86
CA GLU A 227 48.49 11.03 -8.11
C GLU A 227 48.87 9.92 -7.14
N ASP A 228 47.86 9.10 -6.84
CA ASP A 228 47.89 7.94 -5.97
C ASP A 228 49.01 6.94 -6.31
N GLU A 229 49.84 6.59 -5.31
CA GLU A 229 50.43 5.24 -5.22
C GLU A 229 50.41 4.78 -3.76
N ILE A 230 49.66 3.71 -3.53
CA ILE A 230 49.53 2.99 -2.27
C ILE A 230 50.80 2.16 -2.10
N ASP A 231 51.58 2.43 -1.06
CA ASP A 231 52.50 1.45 -0.48
C ASP A 231 52.24 1.37 1.03
N GLU A 232 51.67 0.22 1.42
CA GLU A 232 51.63 -0.29 2.79
C GLU A 232 53.07 -0.64 3.18
N ASP A 233 53.68 0.14 4.08
CA ASP A 233 54.76 -0.25 5.02
C ASP A 233 55.75 0.90 5.30
N GLU A 234 55.32 1.97 6.00
CA GLU A 234 56.27 2.82 6.76
C GLU A 234 55.54 3.64 7.87
N GLU A 235 54.93 2.93 8.84
CA GLU A 235 54.21 3.57 9.95
C GLU A 235 55.10 3.96 11.16
N GLU A 236 56.43 3.84 11.06
CA GLU A 236 57.35 4.08 12.18
C GLU A 236 58.39 5.18 11.91
N ARG A 237 57.97 6.40 11.52
CA ARG A 237 58.86 7.59 11.54
C ARG A 237 58.19 8.97 11.42
N ARG A 238 57.03 9.16 12.06
CA ARG A 238 56.41 10.51 12.15
C ARG A 238 57.14 11.37 13.20
N PRO A 239 57.69 12.56 12.86
CA PRO A 239 58.16 13.51 13.87
C PRO A 239 56.96 13.99 14.69
N LYS A 240 57.11 14.10 16.02
CA LYS A 240 56.07 14.61 16.92
C LYS A 240 55.58 15.96 16.39
N LYS A 241 54.29 16.03 16.01
CA LYS A 241 53.60 17.29 15.74
C LYS A 241 53.82 18.20 16.96
N PHE A 242 54.43 19.37 16.76
CA PHE A 242 54.40 20.43 17.77
C PHE A 242 52.95 20.90 17.86
N GLU A 243 52.24 20.45 18.89
CA GLU A 243 50.94 21.02 19.25
C GLU A 243 51.17 22.46 19.73
N PHE A 244 50.64 23.41 18.98
CA PHE A 244 50.66 24.82 19.35
C PHE A 244 49.69 25.03 20.53
N VAL A 245 50.20 25.01 21.76
CA VAL A 245 49.39 25.25 22.96
C VAL A 245 49.39 26.76 23.26
N ALA A 246 48.34 27.45 22.81
CA ALA A 246 48.07 28.82 23.23
C ALA A 246 47.51 28.80 24.66
N HIS A 247 48.29 29.24 25.64
CA HIS A 247 47.84 29.31 27.03
C HIS A 247 46.96 30.57 27.20
N VAL A 248 45.64 30.39 27.16
CA VAL A 248 44.67 31.44 27.52
C VAL A 248 44.57 31.47 29.04
N PRO A 249 44.84 32.60 29.72
CA PRO A 249 44.64 32.69 31.16
C PRO A 249 43.14 32.55 31.45
N LEU A 250 42.76 31.42 32.03
CA LEU A 250 41.41 31.18 32.52
C LEU A 250 41.28 31.79 33.92
N PRO A 251 40.24 32.62 34.18
CA PRO A 251 39.98 33.16 35.51
C PRO A 251 39.78 32.05 36.54
N ASP A 252 40.30 32.25 37.75
CA ASP A 252 40.12 31.31 38.86
C ASP A 252 38.64 31.23 39.27
N GLU A 253 38.21 30.11 39.85
CA GLU A 253 36.81 29.88 40.28
C GLU A 253 36.27 31.02 41.16
N ARG A 254 37.12 31.63 41.99
CA ARG A 254 36.76 32.78 42.84
C ARG A 254 36.48 34.05 42.05
N GLU A 255 37.16 34.26 40.94
CA GLU A 255 36.92 35.41 40.06
C GLU A 255 35.62 35.22 39.28
N ILE A 256 35.35 34.00 38.83
CA ILE A 256 34.09 33.63 38.19
C ILE A 256 32.91 33.87 39.14
N GLU A 257 33.01 33.40 40.39
CA GLU A 257 31.98 33.63 41.40
C GLU A 257 31.70 35.12 41.64
N ARG A 258 32.75 35.94 41.75
CA ARG A 258 32.61 37.40 41.91
C ARG A 258 31.91 38.02 40.70
N MET A 259 32.32 37.67 39.48
CA MET A 259 31.69 38.18 38.26
C MET A 259 30.23 37.75 38.15
N VAL A 260 29.90 36.51 38.52
CA VAL A 260 28.52 36.02 38.53
C VAL A 260 27.67 36.76 39.57
N VAL A 261 28.21 37.04 40.75
CA VAL A 261 27.52 37.81 41.79
C VAL A 261 27.31 39.26 41.36
N GLU A 262 28.32 39.90 40.76
CA GLU A 262 28.20 41.26 40.24
C GLU A 262 27.16 41.35 39.10
N LYS A 263 27.15 40.40 38.16
CA LYS A 263 26.13 40.32 37.11
C LYS A 263 24.73 40.13 37.68
N LYS A 264 24.55 39.18 38.62
CA LYS A 264 23.24 38.97 39.27
C LYS A 264 22.77 40.19 40.06
N LYS A 265 23.70 40.89 40.72
CA LYS A 265 23.41 42.15 41.42
C LYS A 265 22.95 43.22 40.43
N GLN A 266 23.63 43.39 39.30
CA GLN A 266 23.24 44.32 38.24
C GLN A 266 21.88 43.96 37.64
N GLU A 267 21.61 42.69 37.38
CA GLU A 267 20.31 42.23 36.87
C GLU A 267 19.17 42.52 37.86
N LEU A 268 19.39 42.29 39.16
CA LEU A 268 18.38 42.60 40.18
C LEU A 268 18.16 44.10 40.32
N LEU A 269 19.23 44.90 40.28
CA LEU A 269 19.12 46.36 40.27
C LEU A 269 18.35 46.83 39.02
N SER A 270 18.65 46.30 37.84
CA SER A 270 17.91 46.67 36.62
C SER A 270 16.42 46.30 36.66
N LYS A 271 16.06 45.23 37.39
CA LYS A 271 14.68 44.73 37.46
C LYS A 271 13.84 45.42 38.54
N TYR A 272 14.47 45.88 39.62
CA TYR A 272 13.77 46.30 40.83
C TYR A 272 14.18 47.68 41.35
N ALA A 273 15.23 48.31 40.82
CA ALA A 273 15.59 49.67 41.21
C ALA A 273 14.71 50.68 40.45
N SER A 274 14.17 51.66 41.17
CA SER A 274 13.60 52.86 40.58
C SER A 274 14.70 53.76 40.03
N GLU A 275 14.41 54.53 38.98
CA GLU A 275 15.37 55.43 38.33
C GLU A 275 15.98 56.44 39.33
N ASP A 276 15.18 56.90 40.30
CA ASP A 276 15.63 57.81 41.37
C ASP A 276 16.73 57.18 42.25
N LEU A 277 16.61 55.90 42.60
CA LEU A 277 17.57 55.20 43.47
C LEU A 277 18.92 54.98 42.75
N VAL A 278 18.89 54.76 41.44
CA VAL A 278 20.10 54.59 40.62
C VAL A 278 20.85 55.92 40.49
N ASN A 279 20.13 57.03 40.34
CA ASN A 279 20.72 58.37 40.27
C ASN A 279 21.36 58.78 41.61
N GLU A 280 20.69 58.51 42.74
CA GLU A 280 21.27 58.74 44.06
C GLU A 280 22.53 57.89 44.31
N GLU A 281 22.57 56.64 43.83
CA GLU A 281 23.77 55.78 43.92
C GLU A 281 24.93 56.34 43.07
N LEU A 282 24.64 56.88 41.89
CA LEU A 282 25.64 57.50 41.02
C LEU A 282 26.21 58.79 41.64
N GLU A 283 25.35 59.68 42.14
CA GLU A 283 25.77 60.91 42.84
C GLU A 283 26.61 60.58 44.09
N ALA A 284 26.20 59.57 44.88
CA ALA A 284 26.96 59.14 46.04
C ALA A 284 28.34 58.55 45.68
N LYS A 285 28.45 57.82 44.57
CA LYS A 285 29.73 57.28 44.08
C LYS A 285 30.66 58.37 43.56
N GLU A 286 30.13 59.39 42.88
CA GLU A 286 30.87 60.56 42.45
C GLU A 286 31.41 61.35 43.66
N MET A 287 30.58 61.56 44.69
CA MET A 287 30.99 62.21 45.94
C MET A 287 32.07 61.45 46.71
N LEU A 288 32.07 60.12 46.61
CA LEU A 288 33.09 59.25 47.21
C LEU A 288 34.33 59.04 46.32
N ASN A 289 34.34 59.63 45.12
CA ASN A 289 35.43 59.56 44.15
C ASN A 289 35.84 58.11 43.78
N ILE A 290 34.87 57.18 43.79
CA ILE A 290 35.09 55.77 43.44
C ILE A 290 34.76 55.60 41.96
N HIS A 291 35.78 55.71 41.11
CA HIS A 291 35.68 55.36 39.70
C HIS A 291 36.15 53.92 39.55
N ARG A 292 35.21 53.00 39.27
CA ARG A 292 35.50 51.58 39.05
C ARG A 292 35.14 51.20 37.64
#